data_AF-A0A094F7G5-F1
#
_entry.id   AF-A0A094F7G5-F1
#
_cell.length_a   1.000
_cell.length_b   1.000
_cell.length_c   1.000
_cell.angle_alpha   90.00
_cell.angle_beta   90.00
_cell.angle_gamma   90.00
#
_symmetry.space_group_name_H-M   'P 1'
#
loop_
_entity.id
_entity.type
_entity.pdbx_description
1 polymer ?
#
loop_
_entity_poly.entity_id
_entity_poly.type
_entity_poly.pdbx_seq_one_letter_code
_entity_poly.pdbx_strand_id
1 'polypeptide(L)'
;MPIRILFDIPTKSLENSDRFASARDCVDGIIPALFAPYSADSTPVPLDTRLVAIEIRGKHTFAILDSSHSDYDFFTAHERQHNKLPVYLVDLKQRDRPLVRRAPKFDRMINNMVGEMHRLNGYEVRTPYYLDYGAGVMCYLNPRGLKMAAPKEGEVEVAAEKGVEENVPGETT
;
A
#
# COMPACT_ATOMS: atom_id res chain seq x y z
N MET A 1 -16.20 -15.25 8.00
CA MET A 1 -14.92 -15.01 8.69
C MET A 1 -14.03 -14.24 7.73
N PRO A 2 -13.47 -13.08 8.12
CA PRO A 2 -12.61 -12.32 7.24
C PRO A 2 -11.32 -13.09 6.94
N ILE A 3 -10.89 -13.04 5.69
CA ILE A 3 -9.64 -13.64 5.24
C ILE A 3 -8.82 -12.62 4.46
N ARG A 4 -7.50 -12.82 4.42
CA ARG A 4 -6.60 -12.05 3.57
C ARG A 4 -6.06 -12.93 2.47
N ILE A 5 -6.09 -12.44 1.25
CA ILE A 5 -5.71 -13.16 0.05
C ILE A 5 -4.48 -12.46 -0.53
N LEU A 6 -3.41 -13.22 -0.68
CA LEU A 6 -2.14 -12.80 -1.26
C LEU A 6 -2.05 -13.35 -2.68
N PHE A 7 -1.92 -12.44 -3.64
CA PHE A 7 -1.62 -12.77 -5.03
C PHE A 7 -0.12 -12.63 -5.25
N ASP A 8 0.50 -13.62 -5.89
CA ASP A 8 1.89 -13.55 -6.38
C ASP A 8 1.85 -13.47 -7.90
N ILE A 9 1.99 -12.26 -8.42
CA ILE A 9 1.90 -11.92 -9.84
C ILE A 9 3.32 -11.77 -10.40
N PRO A 10 3.71 -12.51 -11.45
CA PRO A 10 4.97 -12.26 -12.13
C PRO A 10 5.02 -10.83 -12.64
N THR A 11 5.99 -10.01 -12.20
CA THR A 11 6.07 -8.58 -12.58
C THR A 11 6.21 -8.41 -14.10
N LYS A 12 6.82 -9.39 -14.77
CA LYS A 12 6.92 -9.44 -16.24
C LYS A 12 5.58 -9.55 -16.98
N SER A 13 4.50 -9.92 -16.29
CA SER A 13 3.16 -9.96 -16.89
C SER A 13 2.39 -8.66 -16.71
N LEU A 14 2.98 -7.65 -16.08
CA LEU A 14 2.40 -6.33 -15.93
C LEU A 14 2.82 -5.42 -17.08
N GLU A 15 1.89 -4.58 -17.52
CA GLU A 15 2.19 -3.51 -18.47
C GLU A 15 3.08 -2.45 -17.83
N ASN A 16 4.14 -2.03 -18.52
CA ASN A 16 5.14 -1.11 -17.95
C ASN A 16 4.65 0.34 -17.86
N SER A 17 3.68 0.75 -18.67
CA SER A 17 3.13 2.11 -18.65
C SER A 17 2.36 2.41 -17.37
N ASP A 18 1.61 1.43 -16.86
CA ASP A 18 0.88 1.51 -15.60
C ASP A 18 0.80 0.15 -14.92
N ARG A 19 1.83 -0.14 -14.10
CA ARG A 19 1.93 -1.41 -13.38
C ARG A 19 0.86 -1.55 -12.29
N PHE A 20 0.40 -0.44 -11.72
CA PHE A 20 -0.66 -0.46 -10.71
C PHE A 20 -1.97 -0.91 -11.34
N ALA A 21 -2.40 -0.26 -12.43
CA ALA A 21 -3.61 -0.64 -13.15
C ALA A 21 -3.53 -2.08 -13.65
N SER A 22 -2.40 -2.47 -14.25
CA SER A 22 -2.22 -3.83 -14.75
C SER A 22 -2.31 -4.90 -13.65
N ALA A 23 -1.74 -4.64 -12.47
CA ALA A 23 -1.84 -5.56 -11.35
C ALA A 23 -3.25 -5.61 -10.75
N ARG A 24 -3.95 -4.46 -10.69
CA ARG A 24 -5.34 -4.39 -10.26
C ARG A 24 -6.26 -5.16 -11.21
N ASP A 25 -6.13 -4.95 -12.51
CA ASP A 25 -6.92 -5.65 -13.53
C ASP A 25 -6.70 -7.16 -13.45
N CYS A 26 -5.45 -7.59 -13.18
CA CYS A 26 -5.15 -9.00 -12.94
C CYS A 26 -5.93 -9.55 -11.74
N VAL A 27 -5.95 -8.83 -10.61
CA VAL A 27 -6.71 -9.25 -9.41
C VAL A 27 -8.21 -9.28 -9.70
N ASP A 28 -8.75 -8.21 -10.30
CA ASP A 28 -10.17 -8.06 -10.59
C ASP A 28 -10.67 -9.14 -11.56
N GLY A 29 -9.84 -9.55 -12.54
CA GLY A 29 -10.15 -10.66 -13.45
C GLY A 29 -10.19 -12.04 -12.79
N ILE A 30 -9.49 -12.22 -11.66
CA ILE A 30 -9.43 -13.51 -10.93
C ILE A 30 -10.55 -13.63 -9.89
N ILE A 31 -11.01 -12.51 -9.33
CA ILE A 31 -12.06 -12.48 -8.30
C ILE A 31 -13.29 -13.32 -8.69
N PRO A 32 -13.89 -13.20 -9.89
CA PRO A 32 -15.04 -14.00 -10.26
C PRO A 32 -14.77 -15.51 -10.20
N ALA A 33 -13.61 -15.99 -10.65
CA ALA A 33 -13.26 -17.41 -10.62
C ALA A 33 -12.95 -17.90 -9.21
N LEU A 34 -12.41 -17.03 -8.36
CA LEU A 34 -12.11 -17.35 -6.96
C LEU A 34 -13.37 -17.53 -6.12
N PHE A 35 -14.40 -16.74 -6.40
CA PHE A 35 -15.63 -16.72 -5.61
C PHE A 35 -16.87 -17.18 -6.37
N ALA A 36 -16.69 -17.77 -7.56
CA ALA A 36 -17.76 -18.38 -8.32
C ALA A 36 -18.53 -19.34 -7.38
N PRO A 37 -19.86 -19.21 -7.26
CA PRO A 37 -20.62 -20.09 -6.40
C PRO A 37 -20.43 -21.52 -6.85
N TYR A 38 -20.17 -22.40 -5.89
CA TYR A 38 -20.20 -23.84 -6.07
C TYR A 38 -21.66 -24.34 -6.23
N SER A 39 -22.50 -23.69 -7.06
CA SER A 39 -23.79 -24.21 -7.57
C SER A 39 -24.50 -23.21 -8.48
N ALA A 40 -25.07 -23.73 -9.57
CA ALA A 40 -25.70 -23.04 -10.69
C ALA A 40 -26.98 -22.24 -10.36
N ASP A 41 -27.49 -22.29 -9.12
CA ASP A 41 -28.84 -21.81 -8.77
C ASP A 41 -28.88 -20.65 -7.75
N SER A 42 -27.74 -20.01 -7.45
CA SER A 42 -27.69 -18.93 -6.46
C SER A 42 -27.52 -17.55 -7.10
N THR A 43 -28.38 -16.61 -6.70
CA THR A 43 -28.27 -15.18 -7.04
C THR A 43 -26.87 -14.67 -6.71
N PRO A 44 -26.21 -13.88 -7.59
CA PRO A 44 -24.88 -13.34 -7.31
C PRO A 44 -24.91 -12.50 -6.03
N VAL A 45 -24.32 -13.01 -4.95
CA VAL A 45 -24.13 -12.23 -3.73
C VAL A 45 -22.99 -11.24 -3.99
N PRO A 46 -23.16 -9.93 -3.75
CA PRO A 46 -22.08 -8.98 -3.86
C PRO A 46 -20.91 -9.43 -2.99
N LEU A 47 -19.76 -9.59 -3.63
CA LEU A 47 -18.60 -10.07 -2.94
C LEU A 47 -17.96 -8.92 -2.15
N ASP A 48 -17.95 -9.04 -0.83
CA ASP A 48 -17.27 -8.09 0.05
C ASP A 48 -15.75 -8.30 -0.05
N THR A 49 -15.11 -7.60 -0.98
CA THR A 49 -13.65 -7.57 -1.15
C THR A 49 -13.09 -6.17 -1.09
N ARG A 50 -11.87 -6.04 -0.57
CA ARG A 50 -11.14 -4.79 -0.45
C ARG A 50 -9.69 -4.99 -0.84
N LEU A 51 -9.25 -4.37 -1.93
CA LEU A 51 -7.83 -4.33 -2.28
C LEU A 51 -7.12 -3.40 -1.28
N VAL A 52 -6.20 -3.97 -0.52
CA VAL A 52 -5.48 -3.29 0.56
C VAL A 52 -4.18 -2.70 0.05
N ALA A 53 -3.42 -3.47 -0.75
CA ALA A 53 -2.13 -3.02 -1.25
C ALA A 53 -1.67 -3.76 -2.50
N ILE A 54 -0.81 -3.10 -3.29
CA ILE A 54 -0.01 -3.67 -4.37
C ILE A 54 1.44 -3.27 -4.12
N GLU A 55 2.33 -4.25 -4.10
CA GLU A 55 3.76 -4.06 -3.84
C GLU A 55 4.60 -4.78 -4.90
N ILE A 56 5.43 -4.04 -5.63
CA ILE A 56 6.30 -4.54 -6.69
C ILE A 56 7.71 -4.75 -6.14
N ARG A 57 8.19 -6.00 -6.16
CA ARG A 57 9.51 -6.41 -5.69
C ARG A 57 10.25 -7.22 -6.76
N GLY A 58 10.94 -6.51 -7.64
CA GLY A 58 11.79 -7.11 -8.67
C GLY A 58 10.99 -7.98 -9.64
N LYS A 59 11.11 -9.31 -9.52
CA LYS A 59 10.41 -10.26 -10.41
C LYS A 59 8.97 -10.55 -9.99
N HIS A 60 8.58 -10.21 -8.76
CA HIS A 60 7.28 -10.55 -8.19
C HIS A 60 6.54 -9.29 -7.74
N THR A 61 5.25 -9.23 -8.09
CA THR A 61 4.31 -8.22 -7.63
C THR A 61 3.31 -8.89 -6.72
N PHE A 62 3.17 -8.37 -5.51
CA PHE A 62 2.27 -8.91 -4.50
C PHE A 62 1.05 -8.01 -4.39
N ALA A 63 -0.15 -8.56 -4.60
CA ALA A 63 -1.39 -7.86 -4.30
C ALA A 63 -2.07 -8.48 -3.09
N ILE A 64 -2.62 -7.63 -2.22
CA ILE A 64 -3.24 -8.04 -0.95
C ILE A 64 -4.70 -7.61 -0.99
N LEU A 65 -5.60 -8.59 -0.91
CA LEU A 65 -7.04 -8.41 -0.92
C LEU A 65 -7.64 -8.96 0.38
N ASP A 66 -8.42 -8.16 1.09
CA ASP A 66 -9.25 -8.66 2.19
C ASP A 66 -10.61 -9.09 1.65
N SER A 67 -11.16 -10.19 2.15
CA SER A 67 -12.48 -10.71 1.79
C SER A 67 -13.32 -10.97 3.03
N SER A 68 -14.62 -10.68 2.94
CA SER A 68 -15.59 -10.83 4.03
C SER A 68 -15.18 -10.09 5.31
N HIS A 69 -14.64 -8.88 5.13
CA HIS A 69 -14.07 -8.02 6.18
C HIS A 69 -14.87 -6.72 6.28
N SER A 70 -16.15 -6.89 6.64
CA SER A 70 -17.15 -5.82 6.69
C SER A 70 -16.95 -4.85 7.85
N ASP A 71 -16.31 -5.30 8.92
CA ASP A 71 -15.94 -4.52 10.11
C ASP A 71 -14.53 -3.91 10.02
N TYR A 72 -13.92 -3.90 8.83
CA TYR A 72 -12.64 -3.24 8.61
C TYR A 72 -12.70 -1.76 8.98
N ASP A 73 -11.83 -1.37 9.91
CA ASP A 73 -11.63 0.01 10.30
C ASP A 73 -10.24 0.49 9.89
N PHE A 74 -10.20 1.44 8.95
CA PHE A 74 -8.98 2.05 8.44
C PHE A 74 -8.13 2.71 9.54
N PHE A 75 -8.76 3.28 10.57
CA PHE A 75 -8.06 3.99 11.63
C PHE A 75 -7.28 3.02 12.52
N THR A 76 -7.84 1.86 12.82
CA THR A 76 -7.25 0.84 13.70
C THR A 76 -6.56 -0.31 12.95
N ALA A 77 -6.67 -0.40 11.61
CA ALA A 77 -6.08 -1.46 10.77
C ALA A 77 -4.54 -1.62 10.88
N HIS A 78 -3.82 -0.66 11.45
CA HIS A 78 -2.40 -0.76 11.75
C HIS A 78 -2.08 -1.56 13.02
N GLU A 79 -3.05 -1.70 13.91
CA GLU A 79 -2.90 -2.34 15.22
C GLU A 79 -2.97 -3.87 15.09
N ARG A 80 -2.08 -4.57 15.79
CA ARG A 80 -1.98 -6.05 15.72
C ARG A 80 -3.27 -6.76 16.12
N GLN A 81 -4.07 -6.16 17.00
CA GLN A 81 -5.31 -6.74 17.50
C GLN A 81 -6.44 -6.74 16.45
N HIS A 82 -6.42 -5.76 15.53
CA HIS A 82 -7.38 -5.60 14.44
C HIS A 82 -6.84 -6.14 13.10
N ASN A 83 -5.54 -6.42 13.00
CA ASN A 83 -4.88 -6.87 11.79
C ASN A 83 -4.22 -8.25 11.99
N LYS A 84 -5.07 -9.29 12.05
CA LYS A 84 -4.67 -10.69 12.34
C LYS A 84 -5.43 -11.69 11.47
N LEU A 85 -5.64 -11.35 10.20
CA LEU A 85 -6.42 -12.18 9.29
C LEU A 85 -5.65 -13.43 8.88
N PRO A 86 -6.31 -14.59 8.76
CA PRO A 86 -5.72 -15.78 8.15
C PRO A 86 -5.41 -15.52 6.67
N VAL A 87 -4.18 -15.81 6.26
CA VAL A 87 -3.69 -15.55 4.90
C VAL A 87 -3.87 -16.76 3.97
N TYR A 88 -4.38 -16.51 2.78
CA TYR A 88 -4.48 -17.49 1.70
C TYR A 88 -3.64 -17.02 0.52
N LEU A 89 -2.92 -17.93 -0.14
CA LEU A 89 -2.17 -17.63 -1.34
C LEU A 89 -2.96 -18.07 -2.57
N VAL A 90 -2.97 -17.23 -3.60
CA VAL A 90 -3.46 -17.58 -4.93
C VAL A 90 -2.28 -18.01 -5.80
N ASP A 91 -2.31 -19.25 -6.30
CA ASP A 91 -1.38 -19.68 -7.36
C ASP A 91 -1.96 -19.31 -8.73
N LEU A 92 -1.25 -18.42 -9.45
CA LEU A 92 -1.68 -17.85 -10.73
C LEU A 92 -1.22 -18.64 -11.95
N LYS A 93 -0.66 -19.84 -11.78
CA LYS A 93 -0.25 -20.70 -12.90
C LYS A 93 -1.40 -21.03 -13.86
N GLN A 94 -2.64 -21.09 -13.37
CA GLN A 94 -3.84 -21.31 -14.18
C GLN A 94 -4.84 -20.18 -13.90
N ARG A 95 -4.91 -19.19 -14.80
CA ARG A 95 -5.79 -18.02 -14.63
C ARG A 95 -7.27 -18.39 -14.57
N ASP A 96 -7.69 -19.40 -15.32
CA ASP A 96 -9.11 -19.82 -15.39
C ASP A 96 -9.55 -20.67 -14.19
N ARG A 97 -8.58 -21.20 -13.42
CA ARG A 97 -8.82 -22.02 -12.23
C ARG A 97 -7.78 -21.69 -11.15
N PRO A 98 -7.84 -20.46 -10.58
CA PRO A 98 -6.91 -20.04 -9.55
C PRO A 98 -7.04 -20.99 -8.34
N LEU A 99 -5.94 -21.61 -7.92
CA LEU A 99 -5.95 -22.41 -6.71
C LEU A 99 -5.68 -21.51 -5.51
N VAL A 100 -6.59 -21.51 -4.55
CA VAL A 100 -6.42 -20.78 -3.30
C VAL A 100 -6.19 -21.74 -2.15
N ARG A 101 -5.06 -21.52 -1.48
CA ARG A 101 -4.58 -22.39 -0.40
C ARG A 101 -4.32 -21.58 0.86
N ARG A 102 -4.70 -22.14 2.00
CA ARG A 102 -4.33 -21.57 3.29
C ARG A 102 -2.81 -21.55 3.44
N ALA A 103 -2.25 -20.43 3.89
CA ALA A 103 -0.81 -20.25 4.02
C ALA A 103 -0.40 -19.67 5.39
N PRO A 104 -0.47 -20.45 6.49
CA PRO A 104 -0.28 -19.94 7.86
C PRO A 104 1.09 -19.33 8.13
N LYS A 105 2.13 -19.82 7.41
CA LYS A 105 3.49 -19.27 7.49
C LYS A 105 3.56 -17.78 7.13
N PHE A 106 2.60 -17.29 6.35
CA PHE A 106 2.54 -15.89 5.92
C PHE A 106 1.65 -15.00 6.79
N ASP A 107 0.89 -15.55 7.75
CA ASP A 107 -0.03 -14.75 8.56
C ASP A 107 0.69 -13.60 9.24
N ARG A 108 1.71 -13.90 10.04
CA ARG A 108 2.44 -12.88 10.78
C ARG A 108 3.12 -11.89 9.85
N MET A 109 3.72 -12.39 8.76
CA MET A 109 4.47 -11.55 7.83
C MET A 109 3.57 -10.56 7.10
N ILE A 110 2.49 -11.03 6.50
CA ILE A 110 1.60 -10.20 5.67
C ILE A 110 0.75 -9.28 6.53
N ASN A 111 0.26 -9.73 7.69
CA ASN A 111 -0.44 -8.82 8.61
C ASN A 111 0.49 -7.70 9.10
N ASN A 112 1.73 -8.01 9.50
CA ASN A 112 2.69 -6.98 9.89
C ASN A 112 2.97 -6.00 8.73
N MET A 113 3.17 -6.50 7.51
CA MET A 113 3.40 -5.68 6.32
C MET A 113 2.25 -4.70 6.06
N VAL A 114 1.00 -5.17 6.08
CA VAL A 114 -0.18 -4.29 5.94
C VAL A 114 -0.22 -3.26 7.07
N GLY A 115 0.09 -3.67 8.30
CA GLY A 115 0.13 -2.77 9.44
C GLY A 115 1.18 -1.67 9.28
N GLU A 116 2.37 -2.03 8.79
CA GLU A 116 3.42 -1.08 8.46
C GLU A 116 3.03 -0.15 7.31
N MET A 117 2.37 -0.65 6.26
CA MET A 117 1.88 0.21 5.18
C MET A 117 0.90 1.26 5.70
N HIS A 118 -0.02 0.89 6.60
CA HIS A 118 -0.87 1.86 7.28
C HIS A 118 -0.07 2.86 8.12
N ARG A 119 0.92 2.39 8.89
CA ARG A 119 1.77 3.28 9.71
C ARG A 119 2.52 4.26 8.83
N LEU A 120 3.25 3.79 7.83
CA LEU A 120 4.10 4.63 6.99
C LEU A 120 3.31 5.63 6.15
N ASN A 121 2.20 5.21 5.54
CA ASN A 121 1.40 6.09 4.69
C ASN A 121 0.55 7.12 5.46
N GLY A 122 0.34 6.95 6.76
CA GLY A 122 -0.40 7.91 7.56
C GLY A 122 -1.92 7.76 7.51
N TYR A 123 -2.62 8.86 7.80
CA TYR A 123 -4.09 8.93 7.71
C TYR A 123 -4.59 9.60 6.42
N GLU A 124 -3.71 10.28 5.69
CA GLU A 124 -4.04 11.05 4.49
C GLU A 124 -4.15 10.18 3.23
N VAL A 125 -3.43 9.06 3.20
CA VAL A 125 -3.42 8.11 2.09
C VAL A 125 -4.30 6.92 2.43
N ARG A 126 -5.29 6.61 1.57
CA ARG A 126 -6.19 5.48 1.73
C ARG A 126 -5.77 4.28 0.87
N THR A 127 -6.26 3.09 1.25
CA THR A 127 -6.06 1.87 0.46
C THR A 127 -6.78 1.93 -0.89
N PRO A 128 -6.28 1.27 -1.95
CA PRO A 128 -5.10 0.40 -1.93
C PRO A 128 -3.79 1.20 -1.87
N TYR A 129 -2.85 0.77 -1.03
CA TYR A 129 -1.49 1.30 -1.06
C TYR A 129 -0.75 0.78 -2.28
N TYR A 130 0.10 1.62 -2.87
CA TYR A 130 0.94 1.22 -3.99
C TYR A 130 2.41 1.50 -3.67
N LEU A 131 3.25 0.48 -3.87
CA LEU A 131 4.66 0.55 -3.58
C LEU A 131 5.48 -0.14 -4.68
N ASP A 132 6.28 0.62 -5.43
CA ASP A 132 7.19 0.08 -6.46
C ASP A 132 8.65 0.33 -6.07
N TYR A 133 9.34 -0.72 -5.62
CA TYR A 133 10.75 -0.65 -5.23
C TYR A 133 11.70 -0.41 -6.43
N GLY A 134 11.23 -0.60 -7.67
CA GLY A 134 11.98 -0.28 -8.87
C GLY A 134 11.85 1.19 -9.29
N ALA A 135 10.88 1.93 -8.74
CA ALA A 135 10.60 3.32 -9.14
C ALA A 135 11.49 4.36 -8.44
N GLY A 136 12.28 3.96 -7.44
CA GLY A 136 13.24 4.83 -6.74
C GLY A 136 13.02 4.89 -5.23
N VAL A 137 13.47 5.98 -4.60
CA VAL A 137 13.35 6.20 -3.16
C VAL A 137 11.91 6.50 -2.77
N MET A 138 11.42 5.80 -1.75
CA MET A 138 10.06 5.96 -1.24
C MET A 138 10.03 7.02 -0.14
N CYS A 139 9.16 8.02 -0.29
CA CYS A 139 8.99 9.11 0.66
C CYS A 139 7.60 9.02 1.29
N TYR A 140 7.54 8.98 2.62
CA TYR A 140 6.30 9.00 3.38
C TYR A 140 6.12 10.35 4.05
N LEU A 141 5.05 11.05 3.72
CA LEU A 141 4.86 12.45 4.15
C LEU A 141 4.43 12.56 5.62
N ASN A 142 3.54 11.68 6.08
CA ASN A 142 2.95 11.80 7.42
C ASN A 142 2.70 10.45 8.12
N PRO A 143 3.76 9.71 8.53
CA PRO A 143 3.59 8.40 9.17
C PRO A 143 2.84 8.46 10.51
N ARG A 144 1.92 7.51 10.75
CA ARG A 144 1.21 7.36 12.03
C ARG A 144 2.21 7.07 13.15
N GLY A 145 2.09 7.81 14.25
CA GLY A 145 2.90 7.59 15.44
C GLY A 145 4.32 8.14 15.36
N LEU A 146 4.73 8.74 14.24
CA LEU A 146 5.91 9.60 14.21
C LEU A 146 5.53 10.92 14.88
N LYS A 147 5.89 11.10 16.16
CA LYS A 147 5.98 12.45 16.71
C LYS A 147 7.25 13.05 16.13
N MET A 148 7.12 13.96 15.17
CA MET A 148 8.23 14.84 14.80
C MET A 148 8.77 15.44 16.09
N ALA A 149 10.08 15.31 16.34
CA ALA A 149 10.70 16.07 17.43
C ALA A 149 10.40 17.53 17.13
N ALA A 150 9.65 18.20 18.01
CA ALA A 150 9.47 19.63 17.90
C ALA A 150 10.86 20.27 17.81
N PRO A 151 11.09 21.24 16.90
CA PRO A 151 12.31 22.03 16.98
C PRO A 151 12.39 22.57 18.41
N LYS A 152 13.55 22.40 19.06
CA LYS A 152 13.76 22.99 20.37
C LYS A 152 13.55 24.49 20.20
N GLU A 153 12.52 25.04 20.83
CA GLU A 153 12.35 26.48 20.95
C GLU A 153 13.65 27.03 21.56
N GLY A 154 14.43 27.79 20.79
CA GLY A 154 15.62 28.47 21.34
C GLY A 154 16.82 28.74 20.44
N GLU A 155 16.92 28.22 19.22
CA GLU A 155 18.09 28.50 18.36
C GLU A 155 17.66 29.08 17.01
N VAL A 156 17.03 30.26 17.05
CA VAL A 156 17.11 31.23 15.95
C VAL A 156 17.82 32.44 16.51
N GLU A 157 19.15 32.36 16.59
CA GLU A 157 19.96 33.56 16.75
C GLU A 157 19.92 34.29 15.40
N VAL A 158 19.14 35.37 15.38
CA VAL A 158 18.96 36.24 14.21
C VAL A 158 20.32 36.88 13.90
N ALA A 159 21.01 36.36 12.89
CA ALA A 159 22.09 37.09 12.24
C ALA A 159 21.45 38.23 11.44
N ALA A 160 21.25 39.36 12.12
CA ALA A 160 20.78 40.59 11.51
C ALA A 160 21.71 41.02 10.38
N GLU A 161 21.11 41.29 9.23
CA GLU A 161 21.70 41.86 8.04
C GLU A 161 22.55 43.09 8.39
N LYS A 162 23.86 43.02 8.12
CA LYS A 162 24.66 44.24 7.96
C LYS A 162 24.41 44.76 6.56
N GLY A 163 23.74 45.92 6.50
CA GLY A 163 23.43 46.65 5.28
C GLY A 163 24.66 46.83 4.38
N VAL A 164 24.43 46.56 3.10
CA VAL A 164 25.31 46.97 2.02
C VAL A 164 25.01 48.45 1.76
N GLU A 165 25.91 49.35 2.18
CA GLU A 165 25.91 50.73 1.69
C GLU A 165 26.35 50.72 0.23
N GLU A 166 25.42 51.10 -0.66
CA GLU A 166 25.68 51.48 -2.04
C GLU A 166 26.66 52.65 -2.09
N ASN A 167 27.78 52.48 -2.80
CA ASN A 167 28.61 53.60 -3.21
C ASN A 167 28.39 53.85 -4.71
N VAL A 168 27.64 54.90 -5.00
CA VAL A 168 27.33 55.38 -6.37
C VAL A 168 28.59 56.01 -6.97
N PRO A 169 28.97 55.70 -8.23
CA PRO A 169 30.11 56.32 -8.89
C PRO A 169 29.73 57.69 -9.45
N GLY A 170 30.43 58.74 -9.02
CA GLY A 170 30.31 60.11 -9.54
C GLY A 170 31.59 60.56 -10.25
N GLU A 171 31.39 61.12 -11.43
CA GLU A 171 32.34 61.53 -12.47
C GLU A 171 33.38 62.60 -12.09
N THR A 172 34.49 62.54 -12.84
CA THR A 172 35.46 63.59 -13.24
C THR A 172 35.15 65.06 -12.89
N THR A 173 36.15 65.80 -12.39
CA THR A 173 37.05 66.67 -13.19
C THR A 173 38.27 67.07 -12.36
#